data_AF-A0A1H8N4L9-F1
#
_entry.id   AF-A0A1H8N4L9-F1
#
_cell.length_a   1.000
_cell.length_b   1.000
_cell.length_c   1.000
_cell.angle_alpha   90.00
_cell.angle_beta   90.00
_cell.angle_gamma   90.00
#
_symmetry.space_group_name_H-M   'P 1'
#
loop_
_entity.id
_entity.type
_entity.pdbx_description
1 polymer ?
#
loop_
_entity_poly.entity_id
_entity_poly.type
_entity_poly.pdbx_seq_one_letter_code
_entity_poly.pdbx_strand_id
1 'polypeptide(L)'
;MNTIKIFDFNLKSDVVNWKVVNDAVMGGVSESKFYLNTNGIGTFEGKVSLENNGGFCAVKYTFEPLILKNTTHFCIRLKGDGKQYQFRVKTNRTDSHSYVFPFQTSTDWQTIEIPIMELYPAFRGQKLNLRNYDGSHLEEITFLIGNKKEESFQLLIDSIEVK
;
A
#
# COMPACT_ATOMS: atom_id res chain seq x y z
N MET A 1 -19.76 14.05 6.81
CA MET A 1 -18.42 13.47 6.58
C MET A 1 -18.28 13.23 5.09
N ASN A 2 -17.17 13.67 4.49
CA ASN A 2 -16.94 13.50 3.05
C ASN A 2 -16.21 12.18 2.84
N THR A 3 -16.72 11.30 1.99
CA THR A 3 -16.05 10.03 1.68
C THR A 3 -15.53 10.06 0.26
N ILE A 4 -14.21 9.96 0.12
CA ILE A 4 -13.52 9.95 -1.16
C ILE A 4 -13.12 8.50 -1.46
N LYS A 5 -13.72 7.93 -2.50
CA LYS A 5 -13.37 6.59 -2.99
C LYS A 5 -12.09 6.68 -3.84
N ILE A 6 -11.01 6.04 -3.39
CA ILE A 6 -9.75 5.97 -4.15
C ILE A 6 -9.79 4.83 -5.15
N PHE A 7 -10.23 3.65 -4.70
CA PHE A 7 -10.39 2.49 -5.57
C PHE A 7 -11.46 1.55 -5.01
N ASP A 8 -12.24 0.97 -5.90
CA ASP A 8 -13.30 0.01 -5.58
C ASP A 8 -13.21 -1.15 -6.58
N PHE A 9 -12.70 -2.29 -6.09
CA PHE A 9 -12.43 -3.45 -6.94
C PHE A 9 -13.75 -4.16 -7.24
N ASN A 10 -14.00 -4.38 -8.52
CA ASN A 10 -15.09 -5.19 -9.03
C ASN A 10 -14.68 -5.81 -10.37
N LEU A 11 -15.54 -6.67 -10.92
CA LEU A 11 -15.27 -7.40 -12.18
C LEU A 11 -14.97 -6.52 -13.40
N LYS A 12 -15.27 -5.22 -13.35
CA LYS A 12 -15.03 -4.26 -14.43
C LYS A 12 -13.88 -3.29 -14.13
N SER A 13 -13.22 -3.42 -12.99
CA SER A 13 -12.13 -2.51 -12.60
C SER A 13 -10.92 -2.69 -13.51
N ASP A 14 -10.35 -1.59 -13.97
CA ASP A 14 -9.07 -1.59 -14.68
C ASP A 14 -7.93 -1.39 -13.68
N VAL A 15 -7.02 -2.37 -13.63
CA VAL A 15 -5.85 -2.36 -12.74
C VAL A 15 -4.55 -1.98 -13.44
N VAL A 16 -4.60 -1.46 -14.67
CA VAL A 16 -3.41 -1.10 -15.47
C VAL A 16 -2.49 -0.08 -14.78
N ASN A 17 -3.07 0.81 -13.97
CA ASN A 17 -2.35 1.85 -13.22
C ASN A 17 -1.74 1.34 -11.90
N TRP A 18 -1.99 0.09 -11.54
CA TRP A 18 -1.29 -0.58 -10.44
C TRP A 18 0.03 -1.15 -10.95
N LYS A 19 1.13 -0.84 -10.26
CA LYS A 19 2.48 -1.25 -10.64
C LYS A 19 3.16 -1.97 -9.49
N VAL A 20 3.71 -3.15 -9.78
CA VAL A 20 4.56 -3.88 -8.85
C VAL A 20 5.94 -3.25 -8.80
N VAL A 21 6.51 -3.16 -7.60
CA VAL A 21 7.87 -2.70 -7.32
C VAL A 21 8.50 -3.67 -6.32
N ASN A 22 9.49 -4.43 -6.76
CA ASN A 22 10.25 -5.35 -5.92
C ASN A 22 11.68 -4.80 -5.68
N ASP A 23 12.48 -5.56 -4.94
CA ASP A 23 13.83 -5.21 -4.45
C ASP A 23 14.98 -5.38 -5.48
N ALA A 24 14.66 -5.41 -6.77
CA ALA A 24 15.63 -5.68 -7.84
C ALA A 24 16.80 -4.66 -7.96
N VAL A 25 16.69 -3.48 -7.34
CA VAL A 25 17.69 -2.40 -7.46
C VAL A 25 19.11 -2.83 -7.03
N MET A 26 19.22 -3.73 -6.05
CA MET A 26 20.51 -4.27 -5.57
C MET A 26 20.72 -5.74 -5.96
N GLY A 27 19.95 -6.26 -6.92
CA GLY A 27 19.96 -7.68 -7.31
C GLY A 27 19.04 -8.56 -6.46
N GLY A 28 18.18 -7.98 -5.61
CA GLY A 28 17.15 -8.71 -4.89
C GLY A 28 16.24 -9.50 -5.85
N VAL A 29 15.79 -10.66 -5.37
CA VAL A 29 15.04 -11.64 -6.18
C VAL A 29 13.63 -11.86 -5.65
N SER A 30 13.09 -10.90 -4.89
CA SER A 30 11.68 -10.97 -4.49
C SER A 30 10.79 -10.83 -5.73
N GLU A 31 9.73 -11.63 -5.79
CA GLU A 31 8.82 -11.68 -6.92
C GLU A 31 7.38 -11.51 -6.45
N SER A 32 6.63 -10.69 -7.16
CA SER A 32 5.21 -10.49 -6.87
C SER A 32 4.44 -10.08 -8.11
N LYS A 33 3.12 -10.25 -8.05
CA LYS A 33 2.18 -9.85 -9.09
C LYS A 33 0.97 -9.16 -8.46
N PHE A 34 0.35 -8.31 -9.26
CA PHE A 34 -0.92 -7.68 -8.92
C PHE A 34 -1.91 -7.86 -10.06
N TYR A 35 -3.12 -8.32 -9.74
CA TYR A 35 -4.16 -8.56 -10.74
C TYR A 35 -5.54 -8.52 -10.13
N LEU A 36 -6.55 -8.37 -10.98
CA LEU A 36 -7.96 -8.55 -10.62
C LEU A 36 -8.31 -10.03 -10.73
N ASN A 37 -8.76 -10.66 -9.65
CA ASN A 37 -9.16 -12.08 -9.69
C ASN A 37 -10.58 -12.28 -10.23
N THR A 38 -11.00 -13.54 -10.37
CA THR A 38 -12.31 -13.93 -10.94
C THR A 38 -13.52 -13.47 -10.13
N ASN A 39 -13.32 -13.04 -8.89
CA ASN A 39 -14.37 -12.48 -8.03
C ASN A 39 -14.39 -10.95 -8.07
N GLY A 40 -13.55 -10.32 -8.89
CA GLY A 40 -13.43 -8.87 -8.98
C GLY A 40 -12.66 -8.25 -7.83
N ILE A 41 -11.78 -9.01 -7.16
CA ILE A 41 -10.99 -8.54 -6.02
C ILE A 41 -9.54 -8.28 -6.43
N GLY A 42 -8.98 -7.15 -6.00
CA GLY A 42 -7.57 -6.84 -6.19
C GLY A 42 -6.69 -7.80 -5.41
N THR A 43 -5.79 -8.50 -6.10
CA THR A 43 -4.95 -9.55 -5.49
C THR A 43 -3.49 -9.19 -5.64
N PHE A 44 -2.83 -8.94 -4.51
CA PHE A 44 -1.38 -8.75 -4.41
C PHE A 44 -0.76 -9.99 -3.77
N GLU A 45 0.07 -10.74 -4.50
CA GLU A 45 0.70 -11.95 -3.97
C GLU A 45 2.09 -12.17 -4.54
N GLY A 46 2.90 -12.95 -3.83
CA GLY A 46 4.28 -13.20 -4.22
C GLY A 46 5.09 -13.91 -3.15
N LYS A 47 6.42 -13.82 -3.29
CA LYS A 47 7.41 -14.33 -2.34
C LYS A 47 8.48 -13.27 -2.10
N VAL A 48 8.69 -12.94 -0.83
CA VAL A 48 9.82 -12.13 -0.37
C VAL A 48 11.04 -13.05 -0.23
N SER A 49 12.18 -12.60 -0.77
CA SER A 49 13.50 -13.23 -0.64
C SER A 49 14.46 -12.26 0.07
N LEU A 50 15.37 -12.79 0.89
CA LEU A 50 16.45 -11.99 1.50
C LEU A 50 17.78 -12.13 0.75
N GLU A 51 17.81 -12.96 -0.29
CA GLU A 51 18.96 -13.09 -1.18
C GLU A 51 19.34 -11.73 -1.79
N ASN A 52 20.64 -11.51 -2.00
CA ASN A 52 21.21 -10.29 -2.58
C ASN A 52 20.82 -8.99 -1.83
N ASN A 53 20.66 -9.06 -0.51
CA ASN A 53 20.23 -7.94 0.34
C ASN A 53 18.83 -7.40 -0.05
N GLY A 54 17.99 -8.28 -0.60
CA GLY A 54 16.58 -8.00 -0.84
C GLY A 54 15.77 -7.95 0.46
N GLY A 55 14.46 -8.09 0.31
CA GLY A 55 13.53 -8.27 1.41
C GLY A 55 12.25 -7.46 1.30
N PHE A 56 11.78 -7.10 0.09
CA PHE A 56 10.44 -6.53 -0.03
C PHE A 56 9.75 -6.77 -1.39
N CYS A 57 8.42 -6.80 -1.32
CA CYS A 57 7.52 -6.62 -2.46
C CYS A 57 6.57 -5.46 -2.19
N ALA A 58 6.27 -4.68 -3.22
CA ALA A 58 5.27 -3.63 -3.14
C ALA A 58 4.40 -3.57 -4.38
N VAL A 59 3.19 -3.04 -4.21
CA VAL A 59 2.34 -2.62 -5.32
C VAL A 59 1.86 -1.20 -5.05
N LYS A 60 1.97 -0.33 -6.05
CA LYS A 60 1.58 1.07 -5.96
C LYS A 60 0.54 1.43 -7.00
N TYR A 61 -0.33 2.37 -6.64
CA TYR A 61 -1.36 2.94 -7.49
C TYR A 61 -1.19 4.45 -7.52
N THR A 62 -1.05 4.99 -8.73
CA THR A 62 -0.91 6.43 -8.97
C THR A 62 -2.13 6.98 -9.69
N PHE A 63 -2.54 8.18 -9.34
CA PHE A 63 -3.72 8.83 -9.90
C PHE A 63 -3.53 10.35 -9.94
N GLU A 64 -4.49 11.05 -10.55
CA GLU A 64 -4.49 12.51 -10.55
C GLU A 64 -4.63 13.07 -9.13
N PRO A 65 -3.98 14.21 -8.81
CA PRO A 65 -3.92 14.71 -7.43
C PRO A 65 -5.30 14.85 -6.78
N LEU A 66 -5.47 14.23 -5.62
CA LEU A 66 -6.66 14.35 -4.78
C LEU A 66 -6.40 15.24 -3.57
N ILE A 67 -7.37 16.10 -3.24
CA ILE A 67 -7.34 16.92 -2.03
C ILE A 67 -8.23 16.27 -0.97
N LEU A 68 -7.67 15.88 0.18
CA LEU A 68 -8.39 15.11 1.21
C LEU A 68 -8.98 16.01 2.31
N LYS A 69 -9.43 17.23 1.97
CA LYS A 69 -10.00 18.17 2.94
C LYS A 69 -11.17 17.55 3.71
N ASN A 70 -11.20 17.80 5.02
CA ASN A 70 -12.22 17.31 5.96
C ASN A 70 -12.31 15.78 6.05
N THR A 71 -11.20 15.09 5.78
CA THR A 71 -11.03 13.67 6.07
C THR A 71 -10.00 13.47 7.18
N THR A 72 -10.04 12.31 7.79
CA THR A 72 -9.34 11.95 9.02
C THR A 72 -8.72 10.56 8.93
N HIS A 73 -9.30 9.64 8.16
CA HIS A 73 -8.87 8.25 8.08
C HIS A 73 -8.85 7.72 6.66
N PHE A 74 -7.86 6.91 6.33
CA PHE A 74 -7.99 5.92 5.24
C PHE A 74 -8.71 4.69 5.79
N CYS A 75 -9.66 4.17 5.03
CA CYS A 75 -10.35 2.91 5.32
C CYS A 75 -10.08 1.93 4.19
N ILE A 76 -9.48 0.79 4.53
CA ILE A 76 -9.07 -0.22 3.55
C ILE A 76 -9.75 -1.54 3.89
N ARG A 77 -10.67 -1.98 3.04
CA ARG A 77 -11.32 -3.29 3.16
C ARG A 77 -10.41 -4.34 2.52
N LEU A 78 -9.89 -5.25 3.34
CA LEU A 78 -8.92 -6.25 2.90
C LEU A 78 -9.04 -7.59 3.64
N LYS A 79 -8.47 -8.63 3.08
CA LYS A 79 -8.20 -9.93 3.71
C LYS A 79 -6.75 -10.28 3.45
N GLY A 80 -5.97 -10.44 4.51
CA GLY A 80 -4.56 -10.79 4.40
C GLY A 80 -4.29 -12.22 4.84
N ASP A 81 -3.08 -12.44 5.29
CA ASP A 81 -2.51 -13.75 5.56
C ASP A 81 -1.85 -13.82 6.95
N GLY A 82 -2.24 -12.91 7.85
CA GLY A 82 -1.70 -12.84 9.20
C GLY A 82 -0.33 -12.16 9.29
N LYS A 83 0.17 -11.50 8.23
CA LYS A 83 1.45 -10.79 8.23
C LYS A 83 1.29 -9.28 8.41
N GLN A 84 2.38 -8.63 8.77
CA GLN A 84 2.48 -7.18 8.84
C GLN A 84 2.78 -6.59 7.46
N TYR A 85 2.00 -5.59 7.07
CA TYR A 85 2.17 -4.80 5.86
C TYR A 85 2.37 -3.34 6.22
N GLN A 86 2.74 -2.56 5.22
CA GLN A 86 2.79 -1.11 5.29
C GLN A 86 1.83 -0.53 4.26
N PHE A 87 0.99 0.39 4.70
CA PHE A 87 0.32 1.32 3.81
C PHE A 87 1.20 2.55 3.68
N ARG A 88 1.39 3.03 2.46
CA ARG A 88 2.17 4.24 2.20
C ARG A 88 1.42 5.19 1.29
N VAL A 89 1.68 6.48 1.49
CA VAL A 89 1.15 7.54 0.64
C VAL A 89 2.24 8.51 0.21
N LYS A 90 2.02 9.18 -0.92
CA LYS A 90 2.80 10.36 -1.31
C LYS A 90 1.89 11.55 -1.63
N THR A 91 2.38 12.72 -1.25
CA THR A 91 1.80 14.01 -1.64
C THR A 91 2.02 14.25 -3.13
N ASN A 92 3.25 14.03 -3.62
CA ASN A 92 3.59 14.06 -5.03
C ASN A 92 4.25 12.75 -5.46
N ARG A 93 3.89 12.22 -6.63
CA ARG A 93 4.47 10.95 -7.13
C ARG A 93 6.01 10.98 -7.28
N THR A 94 6.59 12.17 -7.48
CA THR A 94 8.04 12.39 -7.61
C THR A 94 8.78 12.56 -6.30
N ASP A 95 8.06 12.67 -5.16
CA ASP A 95 8.71 12.79 -3.85
C ASP A 95 9.62 11.61 -3.57
N SER A 96 10.79 11.89 -2.98
CA SER A 96 11.76 10.85 -2.63
C SER A 96 11.25 9.96 -1.50
N HIS A 97 10.54 10.52 -0.54
CA HIS A 97 10.01 9.84 0.64
C HIS A 97 8.53 9.46 0.47
N SER A 98 8.05 8.60 1.35
CA SER A 98 6.62 8.30 1.51
C SER A 98 6.23 8.50 2.96
N TYR A 99 4.95 8.74 3.21
CA TYR A 99 4.42 8.61 4.56
C TYR A 99 3.91 7.19 4.76
N VAL A 100 4.22 6.60 5.91
CA VAL A 100 4.11 5.15 6.15
C VAL A 100 3.28 4.89 7.39
N PHE A 101 2.42 3.88 7.30
CA PHE A 101 1.70 3.32 8.42
C PHE A 101 1.77 1.79 8.39
N PRO A 102 2.43 1.14 9.37
CA PRO A 102 2.43 -0.31 9.47
C PRO A 102 1.08 -0.81 10.03
N PHE A 103 0.58 -1.92 9.49
CA PHE A 103 -0.64 -2.56 9.99
C PHE A 103 -0.51 -4.08 9.95
N GLN A 104 -1.21 -4.75 10.86
CA GLN A 104 -1.27 -6.19 10.97
C GLN A 104 -2.51 -6.73 10.23
N THR A 105 -2.35 -7.76 9.41
CA THR A 105 -3.48 -8.41 8.75
C THR A 105 -4.02 -9.60 9.55
N SER A 106 -5.26 -9.99 9.27
CA SER A 106 -5.88 -11.24 9.68
C SER A 106 -6.22 -12.10 8.46
N THR A 107 -6.55 -13.36 8.70
CA THR A 107 -7.01 -14.31 7.67
C THR A 107 -8.49 -14.17 7.34
N ASP A 108 -9.18 -13.21 7.95
CA ASP A 108 -10.57 -12.88 7.68
C ASP A 108 -10.67 -11.51 7.02
N TRP A 109 -11.81 -11.25 6.39
CA TRP A 109 -12.07 -9.94 5.85
C TRP A 109 -12.23 -8.92 6.98
N GLN A 110 -11.40 -7.88 6.98
CA GLN A 110 -11.45 -6.77 7.94
C GLN A 110 -11.36 -5.40 7.25
N THR A 111 -11.56 -4.33 8.00
CA THR A 111 -11.30 -2.96 7.55
C THR A 111 -10.19 -2.40 8.39
N ILE A 112 -9.10 -1.98 7.76
CA ILE A 112 -8.01 -1.26 8.42
C ILE A 112 -8.34 0.23 8.35
N GLU A 113 -8.44 0.86 9.52
CA GLU A 113 -8.60 2.31 9.66
C GLU A 113 -7.26 2.93 10.03
N ILE A 114 -6.79 3.87 9.20
CA ILE A 114 -5.47 4.50 9.33
C ILE A 114 -5.68 5.99 9.55
N PRO A 115 -5.41 6.51 10.76
CA PRO A 115 -5.44 7.95 11.00
C PRO A 115 -4.43 8.68 10.10
N ILE A 116 -4.90 9.68 9.34
CA ILE A 116 -4.05 10.44 8.40
C ILE A 116 -2.83 11.02 9.10
N MET A 117 -3.02 11.56 10.31
CA MET A 117 -1.97 12.21 11.08
C MET A 117 -0.94 11.23 11.69
N GLU A 118 -1.16 9.91 11.62
CA GLU A 118 -0.20 8.90 12.11
C GLU A 118 0.74 8.36 11.03
N LEU A 119 0.48 8.69 9.75
CA LEU A 119 1.37 8.38 8.63
C LEU A 119 2.68 9.18 8.76
N TYR A 120 3.77 8.50 9.15
CA TYR A 120 5.06 9.14 9.39
C TYR A 120 5.96 9.12 8.16
N PRO A 121 6.79 10.15 7.94
CA PRO A 121 7.65 10.24 6.77
C PRO A 121 8.81 9.24 6.87
N ALA A 122 9.07 8.49 5.80
CA ALA A 122 10.19 7.56 5.71
C ALA A 122 10.78 7.49 4.29
N PHE A 123 12.10 7.29 4.23
CA PHE A 123 12.84 7.05 3.01
C PHE A 123 13.72 5.82 3.16
N ARG A 124 13.60 4.84 2.25
CA ARG A 124 14.39 3.60 2.25
C ARG A 124 14.44 2.92 3.63
N GLY A 125 13.29 2.82 4.29
CA GLY A 125 13.14 2.19 5.60
C GLY A 125 13.56 3.04 6.81
N GLN A 126 14.11 4.24 6.59
CA GLN A 126 14.50 5.16 7.66
C GLN A 126 13.42 6.22 7.88
N LYS A 127 12.95 6.36 9.11
CA LYS A 127 12.05 7.44 9.51
C LYS A 127 12.77 8.78 9.42
N LEU A 128 12.12 9.79 8.83
CA LEU A 128 12.67 11.13 8.66
C LEU A 128 12.24 12.05 9.81
N ASN A 129 13.03 13.09 10.07
CA ASN A 129 12.67 14.18 10.97
C ASN A 129 11.84 15.25 10.23
N LEU A 130 10.68 14.85 9.74
CA LEU A 130 9.68 15.72 9.10
C LEU A 130 8.34 15.55 9.81
N ARG A 131 7.40 16.45 9.56
CA ARG A 131 6.02 16.31 10.08
C ARG A 131 5.35 15.08 9.47
N ASN A 132 4.38 14.52 10.16
CA ASN A 132 3.52 13.48 9.60
C ASN A 132 2.64 14.04 8.46
N TYR A 133 2.05 13.14 7.69
CA TYR A 133 1.17 13.49 6.59
C TYR A 133 -0.01 14.34 7.06
N ASP A 134 -0.35 15.37 6.30
CA ASP A 134 -1.39 16.35 6.65
C ASP A 134 -2.69 16.19 5.86
N GLY A 135 -2.76 15.21 4.94
CA GLY A 135 -3.93 15.00 4.09
C GLY A 135 -4.14 16.10 3.04
N SER A 136 -3.16 16.99 2.81
CA SER A 136 -3.33 18.11 1.89
C SER A 136 -3.50 17.68 0.44
N HIS A 137 -2.63 16.80 -0.05
CA HIS A 137 -2.67 16.23 -1.41
C HIS A 137 -2.27 14.76 -1.38
N LEU A 138 -2.83 13.97 -2.30
CA LEU A 138 -2.55 12.56 -2.48
C LEU A 138 -2.44 12.23 -3.97
N GLU A 139 -1.32 11.63 -4.36
CA GLU A 139 -1.09 11.21 -5.76
C GLU A 139 -0.72 9.72 -5.90
N GLU A 140 -0.27 9.09 -4.81
CA GLU A 140 0.16 7.69 -4.81
C GLU A 140 -0.23 7.02 -3.50
N ILE A 141 -0.75 5.79 -3.61
CA ILE A 141 -0.87 4.85 -2.49
C ILE A 141 -0.03 3.61 -2.79
N THR A 142 0.46 2.93 -1.75
CA THR A 142 1.26 1.72 -1.90
C THR A 142 0.99 0.75 -0.75
N PHE A 143 0.91 -0.54 -1.09
CA PHE A 143 1.01 -1.63 -0.13
C PHE A 143 2.40 -2.25 -0.26
N LEU A 144 3.08 -2.44 0.87
CA LEU A 144 4.40 -3.06 0.91
C LEU A 144 4.45 -4.13 1.99
N ILE A 145 5.05 -5.27 1.66
CA ILE A 145 5.53 -6.26 2.63
C ILE A 145 7.05 -6.30 2.57
N GLY A 146 7.69 -6.18 3.72
CA GLY A 146 9.14 -6.15 3.85
C GLY A 146 9.55 -6.15 5.32
N ASN A 147 9.60 -7.33 5.90
CA ASN A 147 9.75 -7.57 7.35
C ASN A 147 11.03 -8.37 7.67
N LYS A 148 12.01 -8.37 6.77
CA LYS A 148 13.29 -9.10 6.89
C LYS A 148 13.10 -10.61 7.10
N LYS A 149 12.06 -11.18 6.50
CA LYS A 149 11.78 -12.62 6.52
C LYS A 149 11.48 -13.11 5.11
N GLU A 150 11.98 -14.30 4.79
CA GLU A 150 11.61 -15.00 3.56
C GLU A 150 10.26 -15.68 3.74
N GLU A 151 9.28 -15.28 2.94
CA GLU A 151 7.95 -15.88 3.00
C GLU A 151 7.11 -15.56 1.76
N SER A 152 6.17 -16.47 1.47
CA SER A 152 5.08 -16.20 0.55
C SER A 152 3.99 -15.39 1.23
N PHE A 153 3.33 -14.54 0.45
CA PHE A 153 2.28 -13.67 0.96
C PHE A 153 1.11 -13.51 -0.01
N GLN A 154 -0.05 -13.17 0.53
CA GLN A 154 -1.23 -12.80 -0.24
C GLN A 154 -2.04 -11.73 0.50
N LEU A 155 -2.40 -10.67 -0.22
CA LEU A 155 -3.26 -9.60 0.25
C LEU A 155 -4.37 -9.37 -0.77
N LEU A 156 -5.60 -9.64 -0.35
CA LEU A 156 -6.81 -9.37 -1.11
C LEU A 156 -7.37 -8.02 -0.69
N ILE A 157 -7.69 -7.16 -1.65
CA ILE A 157 -8.14 -5.78 -1.44
C ILE A 157 -9.46 -5.61 -2.18
N ASP A 158 -10.48 -5.22 -1.43
CA ASP A 158 -11.83 -4.99 -1.93
C ASP A 158 -12.06 -3.51 -2.24
N SER A 159 -11.71 -2.63 -1.30
CA SER A 159 -11.93 -1.19 -1.47
C SER A 159 -10.98 -0.34 -0.64
N ILE A 160 -10.76 0.88 -1.13
CA ILE A 160 -9.89 1.89 -0.54
C ILE A 160 -10.62 3.23 -0.60
N GLU A 161 -10.89 3.81 0.55
CA GLU A 161 -11.58 5.09 0.68
C GLU A 161 -10.92 5.96 1.77
N VAL A 162 -11.23 7.25 1.75
CA VAL A 162 -10.81 8.22 2.77
C VAL A 162 -12.05 8.90 3.34
N LYS A 163 -12.14 9.02 4.66
CA LYS A 163 -13.30 9.55 5.41
C LYS A 163 -12.90 10.66 6.34
#